data_AF-A0A2N3T0Y8-F1
#
_entry.id   AF-A0A2N3T0Y8-F1
#
_cell.length_a   1.000
_cell.length_b   1.000
_cell.length_c   1.000
_cell.angle_alpha   90.00
_cell.angle_beta   90.00
_cell.angle_gamma   90.00
#
_symmetry.space_group_name_H-M   'P 1'
#
loop_
_entity.id
_entity.type
_entity.pdbx_description
1 polymer ?
#
loop_
_entity_poly.entity_id
_entity_poly.type
_entity_poly.pdbx_seq_one_letter_code
_entity_poly.pdbx_strand_id
1 'polypeptide(L)'
;MIQKLCILLVMFSFSGNQIIAQKEYHYEYYPNGVLKAEGWKLGEYKVDFWHFYYPNGKVSKEGHFRNNKKNGYWYFYSENSKLLKEGHFVYDKAEKWWIIYDIAAEITRKYQYKSNKKEGYCLLYKNNKLFKAERYINDKKTGEWTDIFSFKRDNPNASL
;
A
#
# COMPACT_ATOMS: atom_id res chain seq x y z
N MET A 1 6.09 -75.28 -24.91
CA MET A 1 4.74 -74.72 -25.03
C MET A 1 4.13 -74.63 -23.65
N ILE A 2 3.90 -73.42 -23.16
CA ILE A 2 2.84 -72.95 -22.25
C ILE A 2 3.26 -71.52 -21.90
N GLN A 3 2.59 -70.55 -22.52
CA GLN A 3 2.62 -69.14 -22.14
C GLN A 3 2.04 -69.01 -20.72
N LYS A 4 2.78 -68.38 -19.81
CA LYS A 4 2.22 -67.79 -18.59
C LYS A 4 2.58 -66.31 -18.55
N LEU A 5 1.65 -65.55 -19.11
CA LEU A 5 1.08 -64.29 -18.64
C LEU A 5 1.90 -63.45 -17.63
N CYS A 6 2.25 -62.25 -18.08
CA CYS A 6 2.84 -61.13 -17.36
C CYS A 6 2.00 -60.67 -16.15
N ILE A 7 2.66 -60.24 -15.07
CA ILE A 7 2.32 -58.99 -14.36
C ILE A 7 3.63 -58.36 -13.86
N LEU A 8 4.14 -57.37 -14.60
CA LEU A 8 5.14 -56.43 -14.12
C LEU A 8 4.39 -55.35 -13.34
N LEU A 9 4.53 -55.32 -12.02
CA LEU A 9 3.90 -54.32 -11.16
C LEU A 9 4.69 -53.01 -11.26
N VAL A 10 4.37 -52.19 -12.27
CA VAL A 10 4.85 -50.82 -12.37
C VAL A 10 4.05 -49.97 -11.38
N MET A 11 4.62 -49.73 -10.19
CA MET A 11 4.15 -48.72 -9.25
C MET A 11 4.59 -47.32 -9.72
N PHE A 12 3.94 -46.79 -10.75
CA PHE A 12 3.76 -45.35 -10.97
C PHE A 12 2.28 -45.11 -10.68
N SER A 13 1.82 -44.17 -9.86
CA SER A 13 2.33 -42.83 -9.60
C SER A 13 1.52 -42.26 -8.44
N PHE A 14 2.16 -41.82 -7.35
CA PHE A 14 1.57 -40.78 -6.52
C PHE A 14 2.01 -39.43 -7.13
N SER A 15 1.41 -39.05 -8.26
CA SER A 15 1.44 -37.65 -8.66
C SER A 15 0.56 -36.92 -7.66
N GLY A 16 1.18 -36.40 -6.60
CA GLY A 16 0.50 -35.48 -5.71
C GLY A 16 -0.05 -34.36 -6.56
N ASN A 17 -1.37 -34.23 -6.63
CA ASN A 17 -2.00 -33.01 -7.09
C ASN A 17 -1.71 -31.95 -6.04
N GLN A 18 -0.52 -31.36 -6.12
CA GLN A 18 -0.26 -30.05 -5.54
C GLN A 18 -1.24 -29.12 -6.24
N ILE A 19 -2.36 -28.78 -5.57
CA ILE A 19 -3.19 -27.66 -6.00
C ILE A 19 -2.33 -26.43 -5.77
N ILE A 20 -1.54 -26.08 -6.78
CA ILE A 20 -0.88 -24.78 -6.82
C ILE A 20 -2.03 -23.79 -6.94
N ALA A 21 -2.23 -22.98 -5.89
CA ALA A 21 -3.19 -21.89 -5.96
C ALA A 21 -2.86 -21.07 -7.20
N GLN A 22 -3.83 -20.94 -8.12
CA GLN A 22 -3.66 -20.14 -9.32
C GLN A 22 -3.90 -18.67 -8.96
N LYS A 23 -3.14 -17.77 -9.58
CA LYS A 23 -3.37 -16.34 -9.44
C LYS A 23 -4.56 -15.94 -10.31
N GLU A 24 -5.56 -15.31 -9.70
CA GLU A 24 -6.83 -14.98 -10.33
C GLU A 24 -7.19 -13.51 -10.09
N TYR A 25 -7.90 -12.89 -11.03
CA TYR A 25 -8.45 -11.54 -10.84
C TYR A 25 -9.84 -11.63 -10.25
N HIS A 26 -10.09 -10.89 -9.17
CA HIS A 26 -11.31 -11.00 -8.38
C HIS A 26 -12.05 -9.67 -8.30
N TYR A 27 -13.38 -9.74 -8.25
CA TYR A 27 -14.27 -8.59 -8.14
C TYR A 27 -15.18 -8.76 -6.92
N GLU A 28 -15.31 -7.71 -6.12
CA GLU A 28 -16.23 -7.61 -5.00
C GLU A 28 -17.23 -6.48 -5.30
N TYR A 29 -18.51 -6.70 -5.00
CA TYR A 29 -19.58 -5.73 -5.26
C TYR A 29 -20.28 -5.32 -3.96
N TYR A 30 -20.81 -4.10 -3.94
CA TYR A 30 -21.76 -3.64 -2.93
C TYR A 30 -23.13 -4.34 -3.11
N PRO A 31 -24.02 -4.31 -2.10
CA PRO A 31 -25.37 -4.90 -2.23
C PRO A 31 -26.21 -4.32 -3.37
N ASN A 32 -25.93 -3.07 -3.77
CA ASN A 32 -26.59 -2.40 -4.90
C ASN A 32 -25.97 -2.75 -6.27
N GLY A 33 -25.00 -3.68 -6.33
CA GLY A 33 -24.33 -4.11 -7.55
C GLY A 33 -23.18 -3.22 -8.04
N VAL A 34 -22.89 -2.11 -7.35
CA VAL A 34 -21.74 -1.25 -7.70
C VAL A 34 -20.44 -1.96 -7.33
N LEU A 35 -19.41 -1.87 -8.18
CA LEU A 35 -18.08 -2.43 -7.91
C LEU A 35 -17.51 -1.81 -6.63
N LYS A 36 -17.08 -2.65 -5.70
CA LYS A 36 -16.55 -2.26 -4.37
C LYS A 36 -15.05 -2.40 -4.29
N ALA A 37 -14.50 -3.48 -4.84
CA ALA A 37 -13.08 -3.71 -4.91
C ALA A 37 -12.75 -4.69 -6.04
N GLU A 38 -11.56 -4.57 -6.59
CA GLU A 38 -11.03 -5.55 -7.53
C GLU A 38 -9.52 -5.67 -7.39
N GLY A 39 -8.98 -6.82 -7.79
CA GLY A 39 -7.54 -7.05 -7.80
C GLY A 39 -7.17 -8.51 -7.80
N TRP A 40 -5.88 -8.79 -7.66
CA TRP A 40 -5.36 -10.15 -7.76
C TRP A 40 -5.48 -10.93 -6.45
N LYS A 41 -5.89 -12.20 -6.55
CA LYS A 41 -5.86 -13.18 -5.47
C LYS A 41 -4.95 -14.34 -5.82
N LEU A 42 -4.36 -14.94 -4.80
CA LEU A 42 -3.71 -16.24 -4.84
C LEU A 42 -4.39 -17.11 -3.77
N GLY A 43 -5.38 -17.91 -4.18
CA GLY A 43 -6.34 -18.53 -3.26
C GLY A 43 -7.12 -17.47 -2.46
N GLU A 44 -7.15 -17.60 -1.13
CA GLU A 44 -7.84 -16.64 -0.24
C GLU A 44 -7.07 -15.34 0.03
N TYR A 45 -5.86 -15.19 -0.53
CA TYR A 45 -4.99 -14.06 -0.24
C TYR A 45 -5.04 -13.01 -1.34
N LYS A 46 -5.36 -11.77 -0.99
CA LYS A 46 -5.09 -10.58 -1.80
C LYS A 46 -3.58 -10.44 -2.00
N VAL A 47 -3.18 -10.31 -3.25
CA VAL A 47 -1.81 -10.12 -3.72
C VAL A 47 -1.79 -9.02 -4.79
N ASP A 48 -0.62 -8.45 -5.03
CA ASP A 48 -0.38 -7.42 -6.04
C ASP A 48 -1.39 -6.26 -5.97
N PHE A 49 -1.68 -5.62 -7.09
CA PHE A 49 -2.47 -4.40 -7.12
C PHE A 49 -3.96 -4.64 -6.88
N TRP A 50 -4.56 -3.73 -6.11
CA TRP A 50 -5.98 -3.68 -5.81
C TRP A 50 -6.52 -2.27 -5.92
N HIS A 51 -7.73 -2.15 -6.46
CA HIS A 51 -8.55 -0.95 -6.43
C HIS A 51 -9.71 -1.15 -5.46
N PHE A 52 -10.10 -0.08 -4.77
CA PHE A 52 -11.30 -0.03 -3.94
C PHE A 52 -12.09 1.20 -4.35
N TYR A 53 -13.41 1.10 -4.36
CA TYR A 53 -14.28 2.16 -4.85
C TYR A 53 -15.25 2.59 -3.76
N TYR A 54 -15.73 3.82 -3.85
CA TYR A 54 -16.88 4.31 -3.12
C TYR A 54 -18.19 3.80 -3.76
N PRO A 55 -19.34 3.86 -3.06
CA PRO A 55 -20.63 3.49 -3.63
C PRO A 55 -21.04 4.30 -4.87
N ASN A 56 -20.41 5.46 -5.10
CA ASN A 56 -20.60 6.27 -6.31
C ASN A 56 -19.72 5.81 -7.50
N GLY A 57 -19.00 4.70 -7.37
CA GLY A 57 -18.14 4.11 -8.40
C GLY A 57 -16.75 4.73 -8.54
N LYS A 58 -16.43 5.80 -7.81
CA LYS A 58 -15.09 6.43 -7.87
C LYS A 58 -14.11 5.69 -6.98
N VAL A 59 -12.83 5.65 -7.38
CA VAL A 59 -11.76 5.04 -6.57
C VAL A 59 -11.66 5.76 -5.22
N SER A 60 -11.61 4.97 -4.15
CA SER A 60 -11.42 5.41 -2.77
C SER A 60 -9.98 5.23 -2.31
N LYS A 61 -9.34 4.13 -2.72
CA LYS A 61 -7.93 3.85 -2.45
C LYS A 61 -7.45 2.75 -3.37
N GLU A 62 -6.16 2.72 -3.60
CA GLU A 62 -5.53 1.69 -4.42
C GLU A 62 -4.07 1.49 -3.97
N GLY A 63 -3.54 0.31 -4.25
CA GLY A 63 -2.18 -0.04 -3.91
C GLY A 63 -1.97 -1.55 -3.88
N HIS A 64 -0.77 -1.94 -3.49
CA HIS A 64 -0.37 -3.35 -3.53
C HIS A 64 -0.64 -4.08 -2.20
N PHE A 65 -1.01 -5.35 -2.31
CA PHE A 65 -1.09 -6.30 -1.22
C PHE A 65 0.01 -7.37 -1.32
N ARG A 66 0.40 -7.89 -0.16
CA ARG A 66 1.16 -9.12 -0.01
C ARG A 66 0.54 -9.93 1.11
N ASN A 67 -0.07 -11.07 0.77
CA ASN A 67 -0.73 -11.97 1.72
C ASN A 67 -1.78 -11.26 2.58
N ASN A 68 -2.76 -10.61 1.95
CA ASN A 68 -3.82 -9.82 2.61
C ASN A 68 -3.36 -8.55 3.35
N LYS A 69 -2.06 -8.25 3.38
CA LYS A 69 -1.53 -7.03 4.01
C LYS A 69 -1.12 -5.99 2.99
N LYS A 70 -1.45 -4.72 3.22
CA LYS A 70 -0.98 -3.61 2.39
C LYS A 70 0.54 -3.58 2.40
N ASN A 71 1.14 -3.49 1.21
CA ASN A 71 2.58 -3.50 1.05
C ASN A 71 2.95 -2.73 -0.22
N GLY A 72 3.86 -1.76 -0.13
CA GLY A 72 4.21 -0.87 -1.25
C GLY A 72 3.51 0.48 -1.17
N TYR A 73 3.46 1.21 -2.29
CA TYR A 73 2.83 2.53 -2.34
C TYR A 73 1.30 2.43 -2.41
N TRP A 74 0.63 3.36 -1.74
CA TRP A 74 -0.81 3.44 -1.64
C TRP A 74 -1.30 4.86 -1.84
N TYR A 75 -2.42 4.99 -2.53
CA TYR A 75 -3.12 6.25 -2.76
C TYR A 75 -4.49 6.21 -2.11
N PHE A 76 -4.96 7.35 -1.60
CA PHE A 76 -6.28 7.50 -0.98
C PHE A 76 -6.95 8.73 -1.53
N TYR A 77 -8.16 8.58 -2.02
CA TYR A 77 -8.93 9.62 -2.69
C TYR A 77 -10.20 9.93 -1.89
N SER A 78 -10.77 11.10 -2.12
CA SER A 78 -12.11 11.47 -1.66
C SER A 78 -13.19 10.95 -2.61
N GLU A 79 -14.45 11.02 -2.20
CA GLU A 79 -15.61 10.71 -3.05
C GLU A 79 -15.71 11.62 -4.30
N ASN A 80 -14.97 12.73 -4.33
CA ASN A 80 -14.89 13.62 -5.49
C ASN A 80 -13.61 13.39 -6.32
N SER A 81 -12.98 12.22 -6.19
CA SER A 81 -11.76 11.81 -6.90
C SER A 81 -10.52 12.67 -6.61
N LYS A 82 -10.54 13.50 -5.56
CA LYS A 82 -9.37 14.28 -5.13
C LYS A 82 -8.44 13.40 -4.31
N LEU A 83 -7.16 13.34 -4.66
CA LEU A 83 -6.13 12.66 -3.87
C LEU A 83 -6.01 13.36 -2.51
N LEU A 84 -6.15 12.60 -1.42
CA LEU A 84 -6.12 13.09 -0.05
C LEU A 84 -4.76 12.84 0.60
N LYS A 85 -4.22 11.64 0.36
CA LYS A 85 -2.92 11.24 0.88
C LYS A 85 -2.36 10.05 0.13
N GLU A 86 -1.06 9.92 0.19
CA GLU A 86 -0.33 8.79 -0.36
C GLU A 86 0.90 8.47 0.47
N GLY A 87 1.40 7.23 0.37
CA GLY A 87 2.59 6.82 1.09
C GLY A 87 2.84 5.32 1.03
N HIS A 88 3.91 4.87 1.70
CA HIS A 88 4.28 3.47 1.71
C HIS A 88 3.68 2.72 2.91
N PHE A 89 3.25 1.49 2.65
CA PHE A 89 3.00 0.47 3.67
C PHE A 89 4.05 -0.65 3.59
N VAL A 90 4.36 -1.24 4.74
CA VAL A 90 5.05 -2.53 4.86
C VAL A 90 4.23 -3.38 5.82
N TYR A 91 3.59 -4.44 5.31
CA TYR A 91 2.71 -5.31 6.07
C TYR A 91 1.69 -4.56 6.96
N ASP A 92 0.84 -3.74 6.33
CA ASP A 92 -0.18 -2.87 6.95
C ASP A 92 0.34 -1.72 7.82
N LYS A 93 1.65 -1.57 7.98
CA LYS A 93 2.23 -0.45 8.73
C LYS A 93 2.67 0.66 7.80
N ALA A 94 2.23 1.89 8.06
CA ALA A 94 2.71 3.08 7.39
C ALA A 94 4.21 3.25 7.67
N GLU A 95 4.97 3.46 6.60
CA GLU A 95 6.43 3.59 6.59
C GLU A 95 6.84 4.73 5.64
N LYS A 96 8.08 5.20 5.79
CA LYS A 96 8.69 6.24 4.94
C LYS A 96 7.84 7.51 4.91
N TRP A 97 7.88 8.24 3.80
CA TRP A 97 7.14 9.48 3.63
C TRP A 97 5.67 9.24 3.29
N TRP A 98 4.81 10.02 3.94
CA TRP A 98 3.39 10.13 3.66
C TRP A 98 3.05 11.58 3.31
N ILE A 99 2.50 11.80 2.12
CA ILE A 99 2.14 13.11 1.59
C ILE A 99 0.65 13.33 1.85
N ILE A 100 0.30 14.54 2.28
CA ILE A 100 -1.07 14.97 2.58
C ILE A 100 -1.41 16.16 1.68
N TYR A 101 -2.54 16.07 1.00
CA TYR A 101 -3.04 17.10 0.10
C TYR A 101 -4.24 17.83 0.69
N ASP A 102 -4.49 19.05 0.24
CA ASP A 102 -5.73 19.76 0.51
C ASP A 102 -6.79 19.54 -0.59
N ILE A 103 -7.90 20.28 -0.49
CA ILE A 103 -9.00 20.23 -1.45
C ILE A 103 -8.66 20.78 -2.83
N ALA A 104 -7.57 21.54 -2.98
CA ALA A 104 -7.05 22.02 -4.25
C ALA A 104 -6.01 21.07 -4.85
N ALA A 105 -5.80 19.90 -4.21
CA ALA A 105 -4.77 18.92 -4.55
C ALA A 105 -3.33 19.46 -4.41
N GLU A 106 -3.13 20.49 -3.58
CA GLU A 106 -1.80 20.98 -3.23
C GLU A 106 -1.24 20.23 -2.04
N ILE A 107 0.08 19.99 -2.03
CA ILE A 107 0.75 19.36 -0.90
C ILE A 107 0.69 20.33 0.28
N THR A 108 0.20 19.85 1.41
CA THR A 108 0.24 20.61 2.67
C THR A 108 1.36 20.11 3.58
N ARG A 109 1.54 18.78 3.65
CA ARG A 109 2.49 18.13 4.57
C ARG A 109 3.08 16.86 3.99
N LYS A 110 4.30 16.56 4.42
CA LYS A 110 4.98 15.28 4.18
C LYS A 110 5.52 14.76 5.51
N TYR A 111 4.99 13.66 6.02
CA TYR A 111 5.36 13.06 7.31
C TYR A 111 6.26 11.84 7.13
N GLN A 112 7.32 11.71 7.92
CA GLN A 112 8.02 10.43 8.05
C GLN A 112 7.31 9.53 9.05
N TYR A 113 7.00 8.32 8.61
CA TYR A 113 6.45 7.26 9.41
C TYR A 113 7.46 6.11 9.56
N LYS A 114 7.48 5.53 10.75
CA LYS A 114 8.10 4.24 11.04
C LYS A 114 7.10 3.41 11.84
N SER A 115 6.67 2.29 11.27
CA SER A 115 5.76 1.34 11.89
C SER A 115 4.50 2.00 12.49
N ASN A 116 3.77 2.74 11.64
CA ASN A 116 2.56 3.52 11.97
C ASN A 116 2.74 4.76 12.84
N LYS A 117 3.95 5.05 13.35
CA LYS A 117 4.22 6.25 14.15
C LYS A 117 4.98 7.29 13.36
N LYS A 118 4.68 8.56 13.56
CA LYS A 118 5.52 9.66 13.07
C LYS A 118 6.87 9.58 13.77
N GLU A 119 7.92 9.43 12.97
CA GLU A 119 9.29 9.24 13.43
C GLU A 119 10.22 9.89 12.40
N GLY A 120 10.85 11.00 12.77
CA GLY A 120 11.61 11.86 11.85
C GLY A 120 10.95 13.20 11.62
N TYR A 121 10.90 13.68 10.37
CA TYR A 121 10.44 15.03 10.05
C TYR A 121 9.00 15.07 9.53
N CYS A 122 8.35 16.19 9.78
CA CYS A 122 7.20 16.67 9.03
C CYS A 122 7.62 17.92 8.26
N LEU A 123 7.51 17.90 6.93
CA LEU A 123 7.76 19.05 6.07
C LEU A 123 6.42 19.71 5.75
N LEU A 124 6.31 21.03 5.96
CA LEU A 124 5.09 21.80 5.75
C LEU A 124 5.24 22.73 4.55
N TYR A 125 4.22 22.73 3.72
CA TYR A 125 4.18 23.45 2.45
C TYR A 125 3.06 24.49 2.45
N LYS A 126 3.32 25.64 1.81
CA LYS A 126 2.35 26.70 1.56
C LYS A 126 2.61 27.23 0.15
N ASN A 127 1.57 27.29 -0.68
CA ASN A 127 1.67 27.66 -2.10
C ASN A 127 2.76 26.84 -2.81
N ASN A 128 2.75 25.52 -2.59
CA ASN A 128 3.74 24.55 -3.10
C ASN A 128 5.21 24.80 -2.69
N LYS A 129 5.48 25.68 -1.71
CA LYS A 129 6.83 25.93 -1.18
C LYS A 129 6.96 25.39 0.23
N LEU A 130 8.03 24.64 0.47
CA LEU A 130 8.43 24.21 1.81
C LEU A 130 8.83 25.45 2.63
N PHE A 131 8.14 25.70 3.73
CA PHE A 131 8.36 26.89 4.55
C PHE A 131 8.66 26.57 6.01
N LYS A 132 8.34 25.36 6.48
CA LYS A 132 8.50 24.95 7.87
C LYS A 132 8.81 23.46 7.96
N ALA A 133 9.61 23.07 8.94
CA ALA A 133 9.85 21.66 9.28
C ALA A 133 9.60 21.43 10.78
N GLU A 134 9.15 20.24 11.14
CA GLU A 134 8.93 19.80 12.51
C GLU A 134 9.60 18.45 12.72
N ARG A 135 10.07 18.17 13.94
CA ARG A 135 10.65 16.88 14.33
C ARG A 135 9.68 16.11 15.21
N TYR A 136 9.54 14.81 14.95
CA TYR A 136 8.68 13.89 15.65
C TYR A 136 9.46 12.66 16.12
N ILE A 137 9.19 12.21 17.36
CA ILE A 137 9.64 10.93 17.90
C ILE A 137 8.42 10.27 18.53
N ASN A 138 8.09 9.04 18.12
CA ASN A 138 6.90 8.31 18.60
C ASN A 138 5.63 9.18 18.64
N ASP A 139 5.28 9.81 17.52
CA ASP A 139 4.11 10.71 17.34
C ASP A 139 4.16 12.03 18.11
N LYS A 140 5.14 12.25 18.98
CA LYS A 140 5.30 13.50 19.73
C LYS A 140 6.19 14.48 18.98
N LYS A 141 5.72 15.71 18.80
CA LYS A 141 6.52 16.81 18.27
C LYS A 141 7.61 17.17 19.29
N THR A 142 8.87 17.15 18.86
CA THR A 142 10.06 17.39 19.71
C THR A 142 10.87 18.61 19.28
N GLY A 143 10.58 19.19 18.12
CA GLY A 143 11.26 20.39 17.64
C GLY A 143 10.60 20.97 16.41
N GLU A 144 11.02 22.18 16.04
CA GLU A 144 10.59 22.83 14.82
C GLU A 144 11.64 23.82 14.29
N TRP A 145 11.59 24.03 12.98
CA TRP A 145 12.28 25.08 12.25
C TRP A 145 11.22 25.90 11.53
N THR A 146 11.13 27.18 11.85
CA THR A 146 10.15 28.11 11.25
C THR A 146 10.59 28.67 9.90
N ASP A 147 11.82 28.37 9.48
CA ASP A 147 12.37 28.70 8.18
C ASP A 147 13.19 27.53 7.60
N ILE A 148 13.21 27.45 6.27
CA ILE A 148 13.88 26.35 5.56
C ILE A 148 15.40 26.46 5.55
N PHE A 149 15.98 27.66 5.73
CA PHE A 149 17.42 27.84 5.74
C PHE A 149 18.03 27.22 7.00
N SER A 150 17.46 27.50 8.16
CA SER A 150 17.84 26.90 9.44
C SER A 150 17.67 25.38 9.39
N PHE A 151 16.56 24.88 8.84
CA PHE A 151 16.36 23.44 8.69
C PHE A 151 17.48 22.78 7.86
N LYS A 152 17.79 23.33 6.68
CA LYS A 152 18.82 22.78 5.78
C LYS A 152 20.23 22.88 6.36
N ARG A 153 20.54 23.98 7.06
CA ARG A 153 21.82 24.17 7.75
C ARG A 153 22.03 23.09 8.81
N ASP A 154 21.00 22.85 9.62
CA ASP A 154 21.09 21.91 10.75
C ASP A 154 20.95 20.44 10.31
N ASN A 155 20.35 20.20 9.13
CA ASN A 155 20.06 18.87 8.59
C ASN A 155 20.49 18.75 7.11
N PRO A 156 21.78 18.89 6.77
CA PRO A 156 22.25 18.96 5.38
C PRO A 156 21.98 17.69 4.56
N ASN A 157 21.81 16.55 5.23
CA ASN A 157 21.54 15.26 4.60
C ASN A 157 20.06 14.86 4.61
N ALA A 158 19.16 15.75 5.05
CA ALA A 158 17.74 15.45 5.03
C ALA A 158 17.24 15.28 3.58
N SER A 159 16.67 14.12 3.29
CA SER A 159 15.99 13.87 2.02
C SER A 159 14.68 14.67 1.99
N LEU A 160 14.70 15.83 1.33
CA LEU A 160 13.53 16.68 1.09
C LEU A 160 12.64 16.10 -0.02
#